data_AF-A0A4U2MJC8-F1
#
_entry.id   AF-A0A4U2MJC8-F1
#
_cell.length_a   1.000
_cell.length_b   1.000
_cell.length_c   1.000
_cell.angle_alpha   90.00
_cell.angle_beta   90.00
_cell.angle_gamma   90.00
#
_symmetry.space_group_name_H-M   'P 1'
#
loop_
_entity.id
_entity.type
_entity.pdbx_description
1 polymer ?
#
loop_
_entity_poly.entity_id
_entity_poly.type
_entity_poly.pdbx_seq_one_letter_code
_entity_poly.pdbx_strand_id
1 'polypeptide(L)'
;FRLQDFKSIQDRQGYYLSRLKLPTKIYRKEFETVVFKTKPTQLRPVYIQVHLEEIMKQLQPGQVYELHDVYVGSKDKLPTRIVVYRCTEEQTQKRLRDRAIREKKKGITYTDRTKLLQGITVYMTNIPAEWVSKEKIYDLYSLRWQIKLLFKIWKSWFQ
;
A
#
# COMPACT_ATOMS: atom_id res chain seq x y z
N PHE A 1 5.57 9.74 3.97
CA PHE A 1 4.92 10.36 2.81
C PHE A 1 3.63 11.00 3.27
N ARG A 2 3.21 12.10 2.64
CA ARG A 2 1.87 12.66 2.77
C ARG A 2 1.08 12.27 1.52
N LEU A 3 -0.22 12.00 1.65
CA LEU A 3 -1.03 11.62 0.48
C LEU A 3 -1.16 12.76 -0.53
N GLN A 4 -1.12 14.00 -0.05
CA GLN A 4 -1.09 15.22 -0.85
C GLN A 4 0.09 15.26 -1.83
N ASP A 5 1.26 14.71 -1.45
CA ASP A 5 2.43 14.67 -2.33
C ASP A 5 2.13 13.82 -3.59
N PHE A 6 1.44 12.68 -3.42
CA PHE A 6 1.05 11.82 -4.54
C PHE A 6 -0.06 12.41 -5.38
N LYS A 7 -1.00 13.11 -4.74
CA LYS A 7 -2.03 13.87 -5.46
C LYS A 7 -1.38 14.90 -6.39
N SER A 8 -0.43 15.69 -5.88
CA SER A 8 0.32 16.66 -6.68
C SER A 8 1.08 16.03 -7.85
N ILE A 9 1.67 14.85 -7.64
CA ILE A 9 2.32 14.08 -8.72
C ILE A 9 1.29 13.69 -9.79
N GLN A 10 0.15 13.13 -9.38
CA GLN A 10 -0.92 12.71 -10.30
C GLN A 10 -1.55 13.89 -11.05
N ASP A 11 -1.79 15.02 -10.37
CA ASP A 11 -2.33 16.24 -10.97
C ASP A 11 -1.38 16.81 -12.05
N ARG A 12 -0.07 16.54 -11.93
CA ARG A 12 0.96 16.86 -12.93
C ARG A 12 1.20 15.73 -13.94
N GLN A 13 0.28 14.78 -14.06
CA GLN A 13 0.37 13.61 -14.95
C GLN A 13 1.60 12.72 -14.70
N GLY A 14 2.20 12.81 -13.51
CA GLY A 14 3.33 11.99 -13.10
C GLY A 14 2.90 10.65 -12.53
N TYR A 15 3.84 9.69 -12.54
CA TYR A 15 3.65 8.37 -11.96
C TYR A 15 4.42 8.20 -10.65
N TYR A 16 3.85 7.43 -9.73
CA TYR A 16 4.49 7.09 -8.46
C TYR A 16 4.40 5.61 -8.15
N LEU A 17 5.38 5.12 -7.40
CA LEU A 17 5.34 3.82 -6.75
C LEU A 17 5.88 3.95 -5.34
N SER A 18 5.07 3.58 -4.35
CA SER A 18 5.43 3.71 -2.94
C SER A 18 4.98 2.53 -2.11
N ARG A 19 5.73 2.19 -1.07
CA ARG A 19 5.30 1.21 -0.08
C ARG A 19 4.32 1.86 0.89
N LEU A 20 3.10 1.33 0.96
CA LEU A 20 2.06 1.80 1.87
C LEU A 20 2.42 1.44 3.32
N LYS A 21 2.14 2.36 4.25
CA LYS A 21 2.23 2.05 5.68
C LYS A 21 0.98 1.28 6.10
N LEU A 22 1.16 0.14 6.74
CA LEU A 22 0.07 -0.77 7.17
C LEU A 22 -1.06 -0.14 8.02
N PRO A 23 -0.85 0.89 8.86
CA PRO A 23 -1.97 1.57 9.53
C PRO A 23 -2.85 2.41 8.59
N THR A 24 -2.46 2.62 7.34
CA THR A 24 -3.22 3.42 6.39
C THR A 24 -4.49 2.68 5.95
N LYS A 25 -5.64 3.35 6.06
CA LYS A 25 -6.93 2.80 5.66
C LYS A 25 -7.09 2.83 4.14
N ILE A 26 -7.63 1.74 3.60
CA ILE A 26 -7.95 1.54 2.18
C ILE A 26 -9.46 1.38 2.08
N TYR A 27 -10.06 1.92 1.03
CA TYR A 27 -11.50 1.90 0.82
C TYR A 27 -11.81 1.47 -0.61
N ARG A 28 -12.89 0.72 -0.79
CA ARG A 28 -13.53 0.52 -2.09
C ARG A 28 -14.75 1.44 -2.15
N LYS A 29 -14.99 2.03 -3.32
CA LYS A 29 -16.18 2.84 -3.57
C LYS A 29 -17.27 1.94 -4.14
N GLU A 30 -18.42 1.93 -3.50
CA GLU A 30 -19.64 1.27 -3.95
C GLU A 30 -20.77 2.30 -4.04
N PHE A 31 -21.90 1.92 -4.62
CA PHE A 31 -23.07 2.78 -4.74
C PHE A 31 -24.27 2.15 -4.03
N GLU A 32 -24.84 2.85 -3.06
CA GLU A 32 -26.06 2.43 -2.36
C GLU A 32 -27.25 3.26 -2.83
N THR A 33 -28.40 2.61 -2.96
CA THR A 33 -29.68 3.25 -3.24
C THR A 33 -30.24 3.87 -1.96
N VAL A 34 -30.40 5.19 -1.96
CA VAL A 34 -31.07 5.90 -0.88
C VAL A 34 -32.49 6.21 -1.33
N VAL A 35 -33.46 5.58 -0.65
CA VAL A 35 -34.89 5.81 -0.86
C VAL A 35 -35.35 6.92 0.08
N PHE A 36 -35.83 8.01 -0.48
CA PHE A 36 -36.48 9.08 0.28
C PHE A 36 -37.99 8.94 0.13
N LYS A 37 -38.75 9.11 1.23
CA LYS A 37 -40.23 9.03 1.19
C LYS A 37 -40.88 10.04 0.24
N THR A 38 -40.16 11.11 -0.13
CA THR A 38 -40.67 12.25 -0.90
C THR A 38 -39.84 12.59 -2.14
N LYS A 39 -38.78 11.83 -2.45
CA LYS A 39 -37.91 12.09 -3.62
C LYS A 39 -37.58 10.80 -4.37
N PRO A 40 -37.34 10.89 -5.69
CA PRO A 40 -36.89 9.74 -6.48
C PRO A 40 -35.61 9.13 -5.90
N THR A 41 -35.49 7.82 -6.05
CA THR A 41 -34.34 7.03 -5.58
C THR A 41 -33.03 7.62 -6.10
N GLN A 42 -32.08 7.86 -5.20
CA GLN A 42 -30.75 8.38 -5.56
C GLN A 42 -29.67 7.36 -5.24
N LEU A 43 -28.74 7.14 -6.17
CA LEU A 43 -27.51 6.39 -5.89
C LEU A 43 -26.50 7.32 -5.21
N ARG A 44 -25.99 6.93 -4.05
CA ARG A 44 -24.94 7.66 -3.35
C ARG A 44 -23.68 6.81 -3.24
N PRO A 45 -22.49 7.40 -3.45
CA PRO A 45 -21.25 6.68 -3.28
C PRO A 45 -20.98 6.44 -1.78
N VAL A 46 -20.71 5.20 -1.43
CA VAL A 46 -20.32 4.76 -0.09
C VAL A 46 -18.91 4.19 -0.16
N TYR A 47 -18.08 4.51 0.85
CA TYR A 47 -16.70 4.04 0.92
C TYR A 47 -16.60 2.95 1.98
N ILE A 48 -16.53 1.70 1.53
CA ILE A 48 -16.41 0.52 2.39
C ILE A 48 -14.92 0.29 2.67
N GLN A 49 -14.57 0.13 3.95
CA GLN A 49 -13.18 -0.09 4.33
C GLN A 49 -12.74 -1.50 3.89
N VAL A 50 -11.61 -1.58 3.19
CA VAL A 50 -10.97 -2.85 2.83
C VAL A 50 -10.03 -3.27 3.95
N HIS A 51 -10.25 -4.47 4.49
CA HIS A 51 -9.42 -5.04 5.55
C HIS A 51 -8.32 -5.92 4.96
N LEU A 52 -7.06 -5.47 5.11
CA LEU A 52 -5.89 -6.19 4.61
C LEU A 52 -5.71 -7.57 5.24
N GLU A 53 -6.22 -7.77 6.45
CA GLU A 53 -6.19 -9.04 7.16
C GLU A 53 -6.99 -10.13 6.44
N GLU A 54 -8.13 -9.77 5.86
CA GLU A 54 -8.99 -10.70 5.13
C GLU A 54 -8.31 -11.13 3.83
N ILE A 55 -7.75 -10.17 3.10
CA ILE A 55 -6.95 -10.43 1.89
C ILE A 55 -5.76 -11.32 2.23
N MET A 56 -5.04 -11.03 3.32
CA MET A 56 -3.88 -11.81 3.73
C MET A 56 -4.23 -13.27 4.03
N LYS A 57 -5.41 -13.56 4.61
CA LYS A 57 -5.86 -14.93 4.88
C LYS A 57 -6.15 -15.74 3.62
N GLN A 58 -6.54 -15.06 2.55
CA GLN A 58 -6.86 -15.69 1.26
C GLN A 58 -5.61 -15.94 0.40
N LEU A 59 -4.46 -15.36 0.75
CA LEU A 59 -3.24 -15.43 -0.05
C LEU A 59 -2.25 -16.48 0.45
N GLN A 60 -1.74 -17.25 -0.51
CA GLN A 60 -0.63 -18.16 -0.28
C GLN A 60 0.70 -17.41 -0.14
N PRO A 61 1.67 -17.91 0.65
CA PRO A 61 3.00 -17.33 0.74
C PRO A 61 3.65 -17.14 -0.65
N GLY A 62 4.17 -15.95 -0.92
CA GLY A 62 4.74 -15.59 -2.22
C GLY A 62 3.74 -15.06 -3.25
N GLN A 63 2.43 -15.19 -3.01
CA GLN A 63 1.41 -14.72 -3.93
C GLN A 63 1.28 -13.18 -3.95
N VAL A 64 0.95 -12.66 -5.12
CA VAL A 64 0.64 -11.24 -5.32
C VAL A 64 -0.86 -11.06 -5.63
N TYR A 65 -1.48 -10.14 -4.91
CA TYR A 65 -2.86 -9.73 -5.10
C TYR A 65 -2.94 -8.27 -5.48
N GLU A 66 -3.94 -7.92 -6.26
CA GLU A 66 -4.09 -6.59 -6.83
C GLU A 66 -5.52 -6.08 -6.59
N LEU A 67 -5.60 -4.81 -6.25
CA LEU A 67 -6.83 -4.08 -6.02
C LEU A 67 -6.85 -2.85 -6.93
N HIS A 68 -7.81 -2.82 -7.84
CA HIS A 68 -8.17 -1.66 -8.65
C HIS A 68 -9.26 -0.84 -7.96
N ASP A 69 -9.40 0.42 -8.37
CA ASP A 69 -10.48 1.33 -7.94
C ASP A 69 -10.61 1.47 -6.42
N VAL A 70 -9.45 1.49 -5.74
CA VAL A 70 -9.38 1.71 -4.30
C VAL A 70 -8.90 3.12 -3.97
N TYR A 71 -9.30 3.56 -2.79
CA TYR A 71 -9.06 4.89 -2.28
C TYR A 71 -8.25 4.79 -0.99
N VAL A 72 -7.14 5.51 -0.92
CA VAL A 72 -6.23 5.48 0.23
C VAL A 72 -6.41 6.72 1.08
N GLY A 73 -6.49 6.52 2.40
CA GLY A 73 -6.58 7.59 3.39
C GLY A 73 -8.01 7.84 3.89
N SER A 74 -8.13 8.21 5.15
CA SER A 74 -9.44 8.48 5.77
C SER A 74 -10.09 9.75 5.22
N LYS A 75 -9.29 10.80 5.01
CA LYS A 75 -9.76 12.13 4.59
C LYS A 75 -9.58 12.34 3.08
N ASP A 76 -8.35 12.19 2.59
CA ASP A 76 -8.01 12.57 1.22
C ASP A 76 -8.58 11.64 0.14
N LYS A 77 -8.84 10.36 0.48
CA LYS A 77 -9.39 9.33 -0.43
C LYS A 77 -8.70 9.36 -1.80
N LEU A 78 -7.38 9.19 -1.84
CA LEU A 78 -6.64 9.23 -3.10
C LEU A 78 -6.95 7.96 -3.92
N PRO A 79 -7.55 8.06 -5.13
CA PRO A 79 -7.73 6.90 -6.00
C PRO A 79 -6.37 6.37 -6.43
N THR A 80 -6.14 5.07 -6.25
CA THR A 80 -4.86 4.45 -6.54
C THR A 80 -5.04 2.96 -6.78
N ARG A 81 -4.05 2.35 -7.42
CA ARG A 81 -3.89 0.92 -7.53
C ARG A 81 -3.08 0.40 -6.35
N ILE A 82 -3.56 -0.65 -5.70
CA ILE A 82 -2.87 -1.31 -4.58
C ILE A 82 -2.40 -2.69 -5.00
N VAL A 83 -1.15 -3.01 -4.68
CA VAL A 83 -0.57 -4.35 -4.89
C VAL A 83 -0.09 -4.91 -3.55
N VAL A 84 -0.64 -6.04 -3.15
CA VAL A 84 -0.35 -6.74 -1.90
C VAL A 84 0.48 -7.98 -2.23
N TYR A 85 1.70 -8.02 -1.71
CA TYR A 85 2.57 -9.19 -1.77
C TYR A 85 2.55 -9.93 -0.43
N ARG A 86 2.18 -11.21 -0.44
CA ARG A 86 2.29 -12.10 0.71
C ARG A 86 3.74 -12.59 0.82
N CYS A 87 4.39 -12.30 1.94
CA CYS A 87 5.76 -12.74 2.16
C CYS A 87 5.85 -14.26 2.26
N THR A 88 6.99 -14.82 1.84
CA THR A 88 7.30 -16.22 2.09
C THR A 88 7.45 -16.48 3.60
N GLU A 89 7.36 -17.74 4.00
CA GLU A 89 7.54 -18.12 5.41
C GLU A 89 8.91 -17.70 5.93
N GLU A 90 9.96 -17.95 5.15
CA GLU A 90 11.33 -17.54 5.48
C GLU A 90 11.45 -16.01 5.66
N GLN A 91 10.88 -15.24 4.74
CA GLN A 91 10.85 -13.77 4.83
C GLN A 91 10.07 -13.32 6.07
N THR A 92 8.97 -13.98 6.39
CA THR A 92 8.13 -13.68 7.55
C THR A 92 8.88 -13.95 8.84
N GLN A 93 9.53 -15.11 8.97
CA GLN A 93 10.33 -15.46 10.14
C GLN A 93 11.52 -14.53 10.34
N LYS A 94 12.21 -14.15 9.26
CA LYS A 94 13.27 -13.14 9.31
C LYS A 94 12.75 -11.80 9.82
N ARG A 95 11.61 -11.32 9.30
CA ARG A 95 10.98 -10.06 9.75
C ARG A 95 10.57 -10.11 11.21
N LEU A 96 10.02 -11.23 11.69
CA LEU A 96 9.65 -11.40 13.10
C LEU A 96 10.88 -11.35 14.01
N ARG A 97 11.97 -12.05 13.66
CA ARG A 97 13.24 -12.00 14.40
C ARG A 97 13.84 -10.59 14.46
N ASP A 98 13.98 -9.93 13.32
CA ASP A 98 14.51 -8.56 13.23
C ASP A 98 13.68 -7.55 14.03
N ARG A 99 12.41 -7.87 14.26
CA ARG A 99 11.49 -7.01 15.01
C ARG A 99 11.55 -7.29 16.50
N ALA A 100 11.61 -8.54 16.94
CA ALA A 100 11.83 -8.89 18.34
C ALA A 100 13.11 -8.24 18.90
N ILE A 101 14.19 -8.23 18.10
CA ILE A 101 15.43 -7.52 18.43
C ILE A 101 15.17 -6.00 18.61
N ARG A 102 14.38 -5.39 17.73
CA ARG A 102 14.03 -3.96 17.80
C ARG A 102 13.10 -3.62 18.96
N GLU A 103 12.14 -4.48 19.27
CA GLU A 103 11.24 -4.36 20.42
C GLU A 103 12.05 -4.34 21.72
N LYS A 104 12.95 -5.32 21.90
CA LYS A 104 13.87 -5.38 23.05
C LYS A 104 14.76 -4.13 23.14
N LYS A 105 15.35 -3.70 22.02
CA LYS A 105 16.22 -2.51 21.99
C LYS A 105 15.48 -1.21 22.33
N LYS A 106 14.19 -1.11 21.99
CA LYS A 106 13.38 0.11 22.19
C LYS A 106 12.47 0.07 23.42
N GLY A 107 12.31 -1.09 24.06
CA GLY A 107 11.36 -1.28 25.16
C GLY A 107 9.90 -1.12 24.72
N ILE A 108 9.56 -1.47 23.48
CA ILE A 108 8.20 -1.31 22.91
C ILE A 108 7.68 -2.67 22.47
N THR A 109 6.41 -2.96 22.72
CA THR A 109 5.71 -4.15 22.23
C THR A 109 4.68 -3.75 21.17
N TYR A 110 4.74 -4.36 19.99
CA TYR A 110 3.74 -4.15 18.95
C TYR A 110 2.51 -5.02 19.16
N THR A 111 1.36 -4.53 18.70
CA THR A 111 0.09 -5.27 18.71
C THR A 111 0.13 -6.49 17.80
N ASP A 112 -0.69 -7.50 18.10
CA ASP A 112 -0.77 -8.73 17.30
C ASP A 112 -1.18 -8.46 15.87
N ARG A 113 -2.11 -7.53 15.65
CA ARG A 113 -2.46 -7.03 14.32
C ARG A 113 -1.23 -6.53 13.56
N THR A 114 -0.37 -5.76 14.22
CA THR A 114 0.84 -5.20 13.62
C THR A 114 1.89 -6.27 13.30
N LYS A 115 1.91 -7.37 14.08
CA LYS A 115 2.74 -8.56 13.82
C LYS A 115 2.20 -9.37 12.66
N LEU A 116 0.88 -9.62 12.62
CA LEU A 116 0.18 -10.32 11.54
C LEU A 116 0.48 -9.66 10.18
N LEU A 117 0.24 -8.34 10.08
CA LEU A 117 0.46 -7.59 8.84
C LEU A 117 1.95 -7.48 8.42
N GLN A 118 2.92 -7.94 9.22
CA GLN A 118 4.31 -8.05 8.75
C GLN A 118 4.51 -9.09 7.66
N GLY A 119 3.63 -10.09 7.62
CA GLY A 119 3.66 -11.14 6.61
C GLY A 119 3.18 -10.66 5.24
N ILE A 120 2.90 -9.37 5.05
CA ILE A 120 2.60 -8.77 3.76
C ILE A 120 3.44 -7.53 3.49
N THR A 121 3.52 -7.16 2.22
CA THR A 121 4.04 -5.88 1.76
C THR A 121 3.00 -5.26 0.85
N VAL A 122 2.63 -4.01 1.13
CA VAL A 122 1.60 -3.31 0.35
C VAL A 122 2.27 -2.17 -0.41
N TYR A 123 2.03 -2.13 -1.71
CA TYR A 123 2.45 -1.08 -2.62
C TYR A 123 1.24 -0.29 -3.08
N MET A 124 1.44 1.01 -3.27
CA MET A 124 0.48 1.91 -3.90
C MET A 124 1.12 2.60 -5.10
N THR A 125 0.36 2.70 -6.18
CA THR A 125 0.81 3.28 -7.44
C THR A 125 -0.36 3.83 -8.24
N ASN A 126 -0.10 4.77 -9.15
CA ASN A 126 -1.01 5.15 -10.21
C ASN A 126 -0.54 4.66 -11.59
N ILE A 127 0.49 3.80 -11.64
CA ILE A 127 0.99 3.20 -12.88
C ILE A 127 -0.07 2.21 -13.40
N PRO A 128 -0.51 2.33 -14.67
CA PRO A 128 -1.45 1.41 -15.28
C PRO A 128 -0.97 -0.04 -15.23
N ALA A 129 -1.89 -0.98 -15.05
CA ALA A 129 -1.56 -2.41 -15.05
C ALA A 129 -1.08 -2.89 -16.43
N GLU A 130 -1.51 -2.21 -17.49
CA GLU A 130 -1.05 -2.42 -18.87
C GLU A 130 0.46 -2.16 -19.03
N TRP A 131 1.01 -1.21 -18.27
CA TRP A 131 2.42 -0.83 -18.37
C TRP A 131 3.30 -1.64 -17.43
N VAL A 132 2.81 -1.88 -16.21
CA VAL A 132 3.53 -2.66 -15.20
C VAL A 132 2.54 -3.61 -14.52
N SER A 133 2.69 -4.91 -14.78
CA SER A 133 1.87 -5.94 -14.12
C SER A 133 2.16 -6.01 -12.62
N LYS A 134 1.23 -6.56 -11.83
CA LYS A 134 1.38 -6.67 -10.37
C LYS A 134 2.63 -7.45 -9.96
N GLU A 135 3.05 -8.44 -10.77
CA GLU A 135 4.25 -9.26 -10.53
C GLU A 135 5.53 -8.43 -10.62
N LYS A 136 5.55 -7.39 -11.48
CA LYS A 136 6.73 -6.53 -11.72
C LYS A 136 6.85 -5.33 -10.79
N ILE A 137 5.84 -5.08 -9.95
CA ILE A 137 5.84 -3.97 -9.01
C ILE A 137 6.99 -4.08 -8.00
N TYR A 138 7.29 -5.29 -7.51
CA TYR A 138 8.40 -5.49 -6.59
C TYR A 138 9.74 -5.18 -7.26
N ASP A 139 9.96 -5.72 -8.46
CA ASP A 139 11.18 -5.52 -9.24
C ASP A 139 11.41 -4.03 -9.48
N LEU A 140 10.39 -3.30 -9.92
CA LEU A 140 10.45 -1.85 -10.13
C LEU A 140 10.74 -1.09 -8.83
N TYR A 141 10.09 -1.46 -7.72
CA TYR A 141 10.34 -0.83 -6.42
C TYR A 141 11.78 -1.09 -5.91
N SER A 142 12.37 -2.23 -6.25
CA SER A 142 13.73 -2.58 -5.83
C SER A 142 14.79 -1.60 -6.36
N LEU A 143 14.57 -1.05 -7.56
CA LEU A 143 15.46 -0.09 -8.22
C LEU A 143 15.63 1.23 -7.42
N ARG A 144 14.68 1.54 -6.53
CA ARG A 144 14.76 2.72 -5.65
C ARG A 144 16.06 2.76 -4.85
N TRP A 145 16.62 1.60 -4.47
CA TRP A 145 17.89 1.57 -3.73
C TRP A 145 19.09 1.92 -4.63
N GLN A 146 19.11 1.43 -5.87
CA GLN A 146 20.14 1.77 -6.86
C GLN A 146 20.16 3.28 -7.14
N ILE A 147 18.98 3.89 -7.33
CA ILE A 147 18.86 5.34 -7.52
C ILE A 147 19.43 6.11 -6.32
N LYS A 148 19.10 5.67 -5.09
CA LYS A 148 19.66 6.31 -3.87
C LYS A 148 21.18 6.17 -3.80
N LEU A 149 21.72 5.02 -4.20
CA LEU A 149 23.17 4.79 -4.22
C LEU A 149 23.85 5.72 -5.22
N LEU A 150 23.29 5.86 -6.42
CA LEU A 150 23.79 6.78 -7.45
C LEU A 150 23.85 8.22 -6.95
N PHE A 151 22.77 8.72 -6.32
CA PHE A 151 22.78 10.05 -5.70
C PHE A 151 23.79 10.19 -4.56
N LYS A 152 24.08 9.11 -3.82
CA LYS A 152 25.11 9.12 -2.77
C LYS A 152 26.51 9.24 -3.37
N ILE A 153 26.78 8.51 -4.46
CA ILE A 153 28.05 8.56 -5.18
C ILE A 153 28.25 9.97 -5.75
N TRP A 154 27.26 10.52 -6.48
CA TRP A 154 27.39 11.85 -7.07
C TRP A 154 27.70 12.93 -6.04
N LYS A 155 26.99 12.95 -4.92
CA LYS A 155 27.27 13.92 -3.84
C LYS A 155 28.65 13.74 -3.20
N SER A 156 29.23 12.55 -3.25
CA SER A 156 30.58 12.30 -2.73
C SER A 156 31.70 12.70 -3.68
N TRP A 157 31.42 12.78 -4.98
CA TRP A 157 32.41 13.11 -6.02
C TRP A 157 32.33 14.58 -6.44
N PHE A 158 31.16 15.21 -6.28
CA PHE A 158 30.89 16.60 -6.66
C PHE A 158 30.67 17.53 -5.46
N GLN A 159 31.01 17.09 -4.24
CA GLN A 159 31.26 17.95 -3.07
C GLN A 159 32.74 17.83 -2.69
#